data_AF-A0A9D2SQI4-F1
#
_entry.id   AF-A0A9D2SQI4-F1
#
_cell.length_a   1.000
_cell.length_b   1.000
_cell.length_c   1.000
_cell.angle_alpha   90.00
_cell.angle_beta   90.00
_cell.angle_gamma   90.00
#
_symmetry.space_group_name_H-M   'P 1'
#
loop_
_entity.id
_entity.type
_entity.pdbx_description
1 polymer ?
#
loop_
_entity_poly.entity_id
_entity_poly.type
_entity_poly.pdbx_seq_one_letter_code
_entity_poly.pdbx_strand_id
1 'polypeptide(L)'
;MEQDILAIRARLENLTGTLRRNREHIPLEVLKTKYKKGYEALSRDLSLTASGYVTRKVLHGIQIHRDYQQPVTQLVRRVTEQSQLLVQLSHAIFEKQDLEECDRLAEQLRQKLLDELEIFCLQHISLVLTEECLENPQIPPLLYSPVIGCGYLENKWIPLTHVPPSAGSS
;
A
#
# COMPACT_ATOMS: atom_id res chain seq x y z
N MET A 1 5.20 11.58 -6.64
CA MET A 1 4.51 10.53 -5.84
C MET A 1 3.03 10.44 -6.21
N GLU A 2 2.23 11.49 -6.00
CA GLU A 2 0.82 11.53 -6.40
C GLU A 2 0.63 11.67 -7.92
N GLN A 3 1.45 12.50 -8.57
CA GLN A 3 1.53 12.58 -10.03
C GLN A 3 1.86 11.24 -10.69
N ASP A 4 2.64 10.38 -10.03
CA ASP A 4 2.98 9.05 -10.55
C ASP A 4 1.78 8.10 -10.50
N ILE A 5 0.94 8.20 -9.46
CA ILE A 5 -0.29 7.40 -9.34
C ILE A 5 -1.25 7.77 -10.46
N LEU A 6 -1.44 9.07 -10.69
CA LEU A 6 -2.29 9.59 -11.77
C LEU A 6 -1.79 9.16 -13.15
N ALA A 7 -0.47 9.20 -13.39
CA ALA A 7 0.12 8.77 -14.65
C ALA A 7 -0.08 7.25 -14.90
N ILE A 8 0.15 6.42 -13.87
CA ILE A 8 -0.10 4.97 -13.96
C ILE A 8 -1.60 4.71 -14.18
N ARG A 9 -2.48 5.47 -13.52
CA ARG A 9 -3.93 5.34 -13.69
C ARG A 9 -4.37 5.66 -15.11
N ALA A 10 -3.90 6.76 -15.68
CA ALA A 10 -4.19 7.11 -17.07
C ALA A 10 -3.70 6.04 -18.05
N ARG A 11 -2.53 5.43 -17.80
CA ARG A 11 -2.05 4.29 -18.60
C ARG A 11 -2.97 3.08 -18.45
N LEU A 12 -3.42 2.78 -17.23
CA LEU A 12 -4.33 1.68 -16.96
C LEU A 12 -5.68 1.87 -17.69
N GLU A 13 -6.23 3.08 -17.67
CA GLU A 13 -7.45 3.46 -18.40
C GLU A 13 -7.31 3.23 -19.91
N ASN A 14 -6.19 3.63 -20.51
CA ASN A 14 -5.92 3.41 -21.93
C ASN A 14 -5.83 1.92 -22.29
N LEU A 15 -5.14 1.11 -21.48
CA LEU A 15 -5.00 -0.33 -21.71
C LEU A 15 -6.33 -1.06 -21.54
N THR A 16 -7.07 -0.75 -20.48
CA THR A 16 -8.40 -1.32 -20.22
C THR A 16 -9.40 -0.92 -21.30
N GLY A 17 -9.37 0.33 -21.78
CA GLY A 17 -10.19 0.78 -22.92
C GLY A 17 -9.82 0.10 -24.24
N THR A 18 -8.56 -0.28 -24.43
CA THR A 18 -8.13 -1.11 -25.57
C THR A 18 -8.65 -2.54 -25.44
N LEU A 19 -8.56 -3.15 -24.26
CA LEU A 19 -9.10 -4.50 -24.02
C LEU A 19 -10.62 -4.53 -24.22
N ARG A 20 -11.34 -3.52 -23.73
CA ARG A 20 -12.81 -3.40 -23.89
C ARG A 20 -13.21 -3.38 -25.36
N ARG A 21 -12.62 -2.48 -26.16
CA ARG A 21 -12.87 -2.40 -27.61
C ARG A 21 -12.54 -3.71 -28.33
N ASN A 22 -11.44 -4.37 -27.95
CA ASN A 22 -11.10 -5.67 -28.54
C ASN A 22 -12.19 -6.73 -28.26
N ARG A 23 -12.73 -6.77 -27.04
CA ARG A 23 -13.77 -7.75 -26.65
C ARG A 23 -15.15 -7.44 -27.23
N GLU A 24 -15.46 -6.17 -27.48
CA GLU A 24 -16.72 -5.74 -28.13
C GLU A 24 -16.76 -6.14 -29.62
N HIS A 25 -15.60 -6.11 -30.30
CA HIS A 25 -15.54 -6.33 -31.75
C HIS A 25 -15.01 -7.72 -32.14
N ILE A 26 -14.29 -8.41 -31.26
CA ILE A 26 -13.60 -9.66 -31.58
C ILE A 26 -13.88 -10.70 -30.47
N PRO A 27 -14.44 -11.87 -30.80
CA PRO A 27 -14.61 -12.96 -29.84
C PRO A 27 -13.28 -13.36 -29.19
N LEU A 28 -13.33 -13.71 -27.90
CA LEU A 28 -12.13 -14.03 -27.13
C LEU A 28 -11.27 -15.14 -27.75
N GLU A 29 -11.90 -16.15 -28.34
CA GLU A 29 -11.19 -17.25 -29.02
C GLU A 29 -10.38 -16.77 -30.23
N VAL A 30 -10.89 -15.79 -30.96
CA VAL A 30 -10.19 -15.19 -32.11
C VAL A 30 -9.03 -14.31 -31.63
N LEU A 31 -9.19 -13.60 -30.51
CA LEU A 31 -8.11 -12.84 -29.87
C LEU A 31 -6.96 -13.75 -29.41
N LYS A 32 -7.28 -14.90 -28.82
CA LYS A 32 -6.30 -15.88 -28.32
C LYS A 32 -5.60 -16.70 -29.41
N THR A 33 -6.13 -16.70 -30.64
CA THR A 33 -5.59 -17.46 -31.77
C THR A 33 -4.98 -16.53 -32.82
N LYS A 34 -5.79 -15.89 -33.66
CA LYS A 34 -5.36 -15.05 -34.80
C LYS A 34 -4.60 -13.81 -34.36
N TYR A 35 -4.98 -13.21 -33.24
CA TYR A 35 -4.36 -11.98 -32.69
C TYR A 35 -3.52 -12.25 -31.44
N LYS A 36 -3.10 -13.51 -31.21
CA LYS A 36 -2.45 -13.98 -29.98
C LYS A 36 -1.33 -13.07 -29.49
N LYS A 37 -0.37 -12.74 -30.36
CA LYS A 37 0.80 -11.92 -29.98
C LYS A 37 0.42 -10.54 -29.45
N GLY A 38 -0.55 -9.88 -30.09
CA GLY A 38 -1.04 -8.56 -29.67
C GLY A 38 -1.84 -8.66 -28.37
N TYR A 39 -2.69 -9.68 -28.25
CA TYR A 39 -3.49 -9.92 -27.04
C TYR A 39 -2.61 -10.25 -25.83
N GLU A 40 -1.57 -11.08 -25.99
CA GLU A 40 -0.62 -11.42 -24.94
C GLU A 40 0.22 -10.21 -24.52
N ALA A 41 0.64 -9.37 -25.47
CA ALA A 41 1.35 -8.13 -25.17
C ALA A 41 0.46 -7.17 -24.36
N LEU A 42 -0.77 -6.95 -24.80
CA LEU A 42 -1.76 -6.13 -24.08
C LEU A 42 -2.01 -6.67 -22.67
N SER A 43 -2.20 -7.98 -22.54
CA SER A 43 -2.45 -8.62 -21.23
C SER A 43 -1.27 -8.48 -20.29
N ARG A 44 -0.04 -8.59 -20.81
CA ARG A 44 1.19 -8.39 -20.03
C ARG A 44 1.32 -6.94 -19.55
N ASP A 45 1.14 -5.99 -20.46
CA ASP A 45 1.23 -4.56 -20.14
C ASP A 45 0.14 -4.15 -19.14
N LEU A 46 -1.06 -4.70 -19.30
CA LEU A 46 -2.18 -4.49 -18.39
C LEU A 46 -1.86 -5.07 -17.01
N SER A 47 -1.32 -6.29 -16.93
CA SER A 47 -0.91 -6.93 -15.67
C SER A 47 0.15 -6.13 -14.93
N LEU A 48 1.21 -5.70 -15.63
CA LEU A 48 2.29 -4.89 -15.06
C LEU A 48 1.78 -3.52 -14.57
N THR A 49 0.96 -2.86 -15.37
CA THR A 49 0.41 -1.53 -15.03
C THR A 49 -0.57 -1.64 -13.85
N ALA A 50 -1.43 -2.66 -13.85
CA ALA A 50 -2.36 -2.95 -12.76
C ALA A 50 -1.62 -3.24 -11.44
N SER A 51 -0.63 -4.12 -11.47
CA SER A 51 0.18 -4.45 -10.30
C SER A 51 0.90 -3.23 -9.74
N GLY A 52 1.50 -2.41 -10.62
CA GLY A 52 2.14 -1.15 -10.24
C GLY A 52 1.16 -0.15 -9.63
N TYR A 53 -0.04 -0.02 -10.21
CA TYR A 53 -1.10 0.84 -9.71
C TYR A 53 -1.55 0.43 -8.31
N VAL A 54 -1.95 -0.83 -8.14
CA VAL A 54 -2.43 -1.38 -6.87
C VAL A 54 -1.35 -1.28 -5.81
N THR A 55 -0.12 -1.69 -6.12
CA THR A 55 1.01 -1.64 -5.16
C THR A 55 1.24 -0.21 -4.68
N ARG A 56 1.29 0.76 -5.60
CA ARG A 56 1.53 2.16 -5.24
C ARG A 56 0.38 2.74 -4.44
N LYS A 57 -0.87 2.40 -4.77
CA LYS A 57 -2.06 2.87 -4.03
C LYS A 57 -2.11 2.27 -2.63
N VAL A 58 -1.93 0.95 -2.50
CA VAL A 58 -1.98 0.21 -1.24
C VAL A 58 -0.87 0.64 -0.29
N LEU A 59 0.36 0.85 -0.79
CA LEU A 59 1.52 1.17 0.03
C LEU A 59 1.80 2.67 0.17
N HIS A 60 0.97 3.54 -0.42
CA HIS A 60 1.19 4.98 -0.41
C HIS A 60 1.38 5.52 1.03
N GLY A 61 2.44 6.30 1.25
CA GLY A 61 2.72 6.92 2.55
C GLY A 61 3.11 5.96 3.68
N ILE A 62 3.23 4.65 3.43
CA ILE A 62 3.71 3.71 4.43
C ILE A 62 5.24 3.78 4.50
N GLN A 63 5.76 4.11 5.67
CA GLN A 63 7.21 4.16 5.94
C GLN A 63 7.53 3.16 7.05
N ILE A 64 8.53 2.30 6.80
CA ILE A 64 8.92 1.22 7.70
C ILE A 64 10.42 1.31 7.93
N HIS A 65 10.83 1.25 9.19
CA HIS A 65 12.24 1.22 9.57
C HIS A 65 12.93 -0.01 8.97
N ARG A 66 14.20 0.13 8.59
CA ARG A 66 14.95 -0.90 7.86
C ARG A 66 14.92 -2.26 8.55
N ASP A 67 15.06 -2.27 9.87
CA ASP A 67 15.12 -3.50 10.68
C ASP A 67 13.80 -4.28 10.69
N TYR A 68 12.69 -3.61 10.34
CA TYR A 68 11.36 -4.20 10.28
C TYR A 68 10.88 -4.52 8.87
N GLN A 69 11.69 -4.27 7.83
CA GLN A 69 11.29 -4.53 6.44
C GLN A 69 10.91 -5.99 6.18
N GLN A 70 11.71 -6.94 6.67
CA GLN A 70 11.43 -8.37 6.49
C GLN A 70 10.14 -8.82 7.21
N PRO A 71 9.97 -8.54 8.53
CA PRO A 71 8.71 -8.80 9.21
C PRO A 71 7.48 -8.18 8.54
N VAL A 72 7.57 -6.91 8.12
CA VAL A 72 6.45 -6.21 7.49
C VAL A 72 6.16 -6.76 6.09
N THR A 73 7.18 -7.20 5.33
CA THR A 73 6.97 -7.88 4.04
C THR A 73 6.19 -9.19 4.24
N GLN A 74 6.49 -9.95 5.30
CA GLN A 74 5.73 -11.15 5.63
C GLN A 74 4.29 -10.82 6.04
N LEU A 75 4.08 -9.74 6.79
CA LEU A 75 2.75 -9.24 7.14
C LEU A 75 1.94 -8.89 5.88
N VAL A 76 2.50 -8.10 4.96
CA VAL A 76 1.87 -7.75 3.68
C VAL A 76 1.47 -9.02 2.92
N ARG A 77 2.39 -9.99 2.82
CA ARG A 77 2.13 -11.27 2.16
C ARG A 77 0.93 -11.99 2.79
N ARG A 78 0.89 -12.13 4.12
CA ARG A 78 -0.23 -12.77 4.82
C ARG A 78 -1.56 -12.05 4.54
N VAL A 79 -1.59 -10.72 4.64
CA VAL A 79 -2.80 -9.92 4.36
C VAL A 79 -3.28 -10.14 2.92
N THR A 80 -2.36 -10.16 1.95
CA THR A 80 -2.72 -10.40 0.56
C THR A 80 -3.23 -11.81 0.30
N GLU A 81 -2.65 -12.83 0.94
CA GLU A 81 -3.05 -14.23 0.79
C GLU A 81 -4.41 -14.51 1.45
N GLN A 82 -4.66 -13.95 2.64
CA GLN A 82 -5.90 -14.19 3.40
C GLN A 82 -7.11 -13.41 2.86
N SER A 83 -6.89 -12.23 2.28
CA SER A 83 -8.00 -11.36 1.86
C SER A 83 -8.67 -11.78 0.55
N GLN A 84 -8.01 -12.61 -0.27
CA GLN A 84 -8.43 -12.95 -1.65
C GLN A 84 -8.65 -11.74 -2.58
N LEU A 85 -8.26 -10.53 -2.16
CA LEU A 85 -8.51 -9.30 -2.90
C LEU A 85 -7.71 -9.22 -4.20
N LEU A 86 -6.54 -9.86 -4.28
CA LEU A 86 -5.74 -9.93 -5.51
C LEU A 86 -6.48 -10.67 -6.64
N VAL A 87 -7.25 -11.71 -6.30
CA VAL A 87 -8.07 -12.44 -7.28
C VAL A 87 -9.22 -11.56 -7.78
N GLN A 88 -9.90 -10.86 -6.87
CA GLN A 88 -10.98 -9.94 -7.22
C GLN A 88 -10.48 -8.76 -8.06
N LEU A 89 -9.30 -8.21 -7.74
CA LEU A 89 -8.64 -7.17 -8.53
C LEU A 89 -8.35 -7.64 -9.95
N SER A 90 -7.81 -8.86 -10.09
CA SER A 90 -7.59 -9.47 -11.40
C SER A 90 -8.90 -9.57 -12.20
N HIS A 91 -9.96 -10.08 -11.57
CA HIS A 91 -11.27 -10.22 -12.21
C HIS A 91 -11.87 -8.85 -12.62
N ALA A 92 -11.80 -7.85 -11.75
CA ALA A 92 -12.27 -6.50 -12.03
C ALA A 92 -11.57 -5.89 -13.27
N ILE A 93 -10.26 -6.09 -13.40
CA ILE A 93 -9.45 -5.50 -14.48
C ILE A 93 -9.60 -6.28 -15.79
N PHE A 94 -9.44 -7.60 -15.76
CA PHE A 94 -9.36 -8.41 -16.98
C PHE A 94 -10.74 -8.85 -17.50
N GLU A 95 -11.67 -9.18 -16.61
CA GLU A 95 -12.97 -9.72 -17.00
C GLU A 95 -14.03 -8.64 -17.11
N LYS A 96 -14.18 -7.83 -16.07
CA LYS A 96 -15.18 -6.75 -16.03
C LYS A 96 -14.71 -5.47 -16.71
N GLN A 97 -13.39 -5.26 -16.81
CA GLN A 97 -12.80 -3.97 -17.22
C GLN A 97 -13.35 -2.78 -16.41
N ASP A 98 -13.59 -2.99 -15.11
CA ASP A 98 -14.15 -2.02 -14.17
C ASP A 98 -13.04 -1.46 -13.27
N LEU A 99 -12.65 -0.22 -13.55
CA LEU A 99 -11.59 0.46 -12.80
C LEU A 99 -12.09 1.11 -11.50
N GLU A 100 -13.39 1.36 -11.35
CA GLU A 100 -13.97 1.81 -10.09
C GLU A 100 -14.02 0.66 -9.08
N GLU A 101 -14.38 -0.53 -9.53
CA GLU A 101 -14.27 -1.74 -8.71
C GLU A 101 -12.82 -2.03 -8.31
N CYS A 102 -11.88 -1.89 -9.24
CA CYS A 102 -10.45 -1.96 -8.93
C CYS A 102 -10.05 -0.96 -7.83
N ASP A 103 -10.55 0.28 -7.90
CA ASP A 103 -10.24 1.29 -6.89
C ASP A 103 -10.77 0.96 -5.51
N ARG A 104 -12.01 0.46 -5.43
CA ARG A 104 -12.63 0.03 -4.17
C ARG A 104 -11.88 -1.15 -3.56
N LEU A 105 -11.51 -2.15 -4.37
CA LEU A 105 -10.79 -3.33 -3.91
C LEU A 105 -9.37 -2.99 -3.42
N ALA A 106 -8.67 -2.09 -4.12
CA ALA A 106 -7.36 -1.61 -3.69
C ALA A 106 -7.43 -0.85 -2.37
N GLU A 107 -8.49 -0.05 -2.16
CA GLU A 107 -8.72 0.65 -0.89
C GLU A 107 -9.02 -0.33 0.26
N GLN A 108 -9.83 -1.36 0.02
CA GLN A 108 -10.08 -2.41 1.00
C GLN A 108 -8.80 -3.15 1.39
N LEU A 109 -7.93 -3.44 0.43
CA LEU A 109 -6.63 -4.08 0.70
C LEU A 109 -5.72 -3.17 1.52
N ARG A 110 -5.72 -1.87 1.21
CA ARG A 110 -5.00 -0.86 1.99
C ARG A 110 -5.49 -0.82 3.44
N GLN A 111 -6.79 -0.73 3.66
CA GLN A 111 -7.33 -0.65 5.02
C GLN A 111 -6.95 -1.88 5.84
N LYS A 112 -7.12 -3.09 5.29
CA LYS A 112 -6.70 -4.34 5.95
C LYS A 112 -5.22 -4.35 6.30
N LEU A 113 -4.38 -3.83 5.41
CA LEU A 113 -2.95 -3.73 5.66
C LEU A 113 -2.64 -2.73 6.78
N LEU A 114 -3.30 -1.58 6.80
CA LEU A 114 -3.12 -0.56 7.84
C LEU A 114 -3.57 -1.08 9.21
N ASP A 115 -4.70 -1.77 9.29
CA ASP A 115 -5.21 -2.36 10.54
C ASP A 115 -4.21 -3.38 11.12
N GLU A 116 -3.68 -4.28 10.28
CA GLU A 116 -2.69 -5.27 10.70
C GLU A 116 -1.34 -4.64 11.04
N LEU A 117 -0.94 -3.60 10.30
CA LEU A 117 0.29 -2.86 10.59
C LEU A 117 0.18 -2.11 11.92
N GLU A 118 -0.98 -1.55 12.25
CA GLU A 118 -1.24 -0.93 13.54
C GLU A 118 -1.04 -1.92 14.67
N ILE A 119 -1.68 -3.09 14.60
CA ILE A 119 -1.51 -4.17 15.60
C ILE A 119 -0.03 -4.57 15.72
N PHE A 120 0.67 -4.72 14.60
CA PHE A 120 2.08 -5.05 14.59
C PHE A 120 2.94 -3.95 15.25
N CYS A 121 2.62 -2.68 15.03
CA CYS A 121 3.29 -1.56 15.70
C CYS A 121 3.07 -1.59 17.21
N LEU A 122 1.83 -1.85 17.67
CA LEU A 122 1.50 -1.95 19.09
C LEU A 122 2.30 -3.07 19.80
N GLN A 123 2.51 -4.19 19.11
CA GLN A 123 3.31 -5.32 19.62
C GLN A 123 4.80 -5.02 19.79
N HIS A 124 5.31 -3.95 19.17
CA HIS A 124 6.72 -3.57 19.19
C HIS A 124 6.95 -2.21 19.86
N ILE A 125 5.98 -1.67 20.57
CA ILE A 125 6.13 -0.40 21.28
C ILE A 125 7.31 -0.47 22.25
N SER A 126 8.11 0.60 22.25
CA SER A 126 9.20 0.84 23.17
C SER A 126 8.94 2.13 23.95
N LEU A 127 9.58 2.27 25.10
CA LEU A 127 9.56 3.50 25.89
C LEU A 127 10.84 4.28 25.62
N VAL A 128 10.70 5.58 25.36
CA VAL A 128 11.84 6.51 25.31
C VAL A 128 11.85 7.28 26.62
N LEU A 129 12.93 7.09 27.37
CA LEU A 129 13.18 7.81 28.62
C LEU A 129 13.91 9.12 28.29
N THR A 130 13.37 10.25 28.74
CA THR A 130 14.03 11.56 28.71
C THR A 130 14.63 11.89 30.07
N GLU A 131 15.56 12.83 30.14
CA GLU A 131 16.10 13.31 31.43
C GLU A 131 14.98 13.83 32.33
N GLU A 132 14.04 14.61 31.79
CA GLU A 132 12.85 15.09 32.51
C GLU A 132 12.02 13.97 33.14
N CYS A 133 11.82 12.83 32.46
CA CYS A 133 11.06 11.72 33.02
C CYS A 133 11.82 10.97 34.14
N LEU A 134 13.15 11.00 34.09
CA LEU A 134 13.99 10.41 35.13
C LEU A 134 14.05 11.29 36.38
N GLU A 135 14.03 12.61 36.20
CA GLU A 135 14.05 13.60 37.28
C GLU A 135 12.67 13.82 37.91
N ASN A 136 11.58 13.69 37.13
CA ASN A 136 10.21 13.88 37.60
C ASN A 136 9.32 12.67 37.27
N PRO A 137 8.99 11.82 38.27
CA PRO A 137 8.13 10.64 38.08
C PRO A 137 6.69 10.94 37.62
N GLN A 138 6.24 12.21 37.65
CA GLN A 138 4.93 12.61 37.12
C GLN A 138 4.93 12.77 35.59
N ILE A 139 6.11 12.82 34.97
CA ILE A 139 6.27 12.88 33.51
C ILE A 139 6.42 11.45 32.99
N PRO A 140 5.41 10.88 32.30
CA PRO A 140 5.51 9.53 31.78
C PRO A 140 6.50 9.48 30.60
N PRO A 141 7.16 8.33 30.38
CA PRO A 141 8.02 8.15 29.23
C PRO A 141 7.21 8.14 27.93
N LEU A 142 7.84 8.57 26.83
CA LEU A 142 7.21 8.63 25.52
C LEU A 142 7.04 7.22 24.94
N LEU A 143 5.82 6.89 24.48
CA LEU A 143 5.60 5.67 23.68
C LEU A 143 6.18 5.88 22.28
N TYR A 144 7.00 4.94 21.83
CA TYR A 144 7.68 4.97 20.55
C TYR A 144 7.44 3.68 19.77
N SER A 145 7.10 3.81 18.49
CA SER A 145 7.06 2.69 17.57
C SER A 145 8.33 2.64 16.73
N PRO A 146 9.27 1.72 17.02
CA PRO A 146 10.48 1.53 16.21
C PRO A 146 10.19 1.01 14.80
N VAL A 147 8.98 0.47 14.57
CA VAL A 147 8.54 -0.03 13.26
C VAL A 147 8.38 1.12 12.26
N ILE A 148 7.77 2.23 12.69
CA ILE A 148 7.45 3.37 11.83
C ILE A 148 8.26 4.64 12.17
N GLY A 149 9.04 4.62 13.24
CA GLY A 149 9.86 5.77 13.66
C GLY A 149 9.06 6.93 14.26
N CYS A 150 7.91 6.64 14.86
CA CYS A 150 6.99 7.64 15.40
C CYS A 150 6.87 7.56 16.93
N GLY A 151 6.82 8.72 17.58
CA GLY A 151 6.39 8.86 18.98
C GLY A 151 4.88 9.09 19.07
N TYR A 152 4.26 8.70 20.18
CA TYR A 152 2.84 8.94 20.44
C TYR A 152 2.65 10.20 21.28
N LEU A 153 2.09 11.25 20.68
CA LEU A 153 1.90 12.58 21.28
C LEU A 153 0.51 13.10 20.92
N GLU A 154 -0.19 13.71 21.87
CA GLU A 154 -1.52 14.33 21.64
C GLU A 154 -2.52 13.40 20.91
N ASN A 155 -2.54 12.12 21.32
CA ASN A 155 -3.34 11.06 20.73
C ASN A 155 -3.04 10.76 19.25
N LYS A 156 -1.83 11.08 18.77
CA LYS A 156 -1.40 10.84 17.39
C LYS A 156 0.01 10.28 17.34
N TRP A 157 0.28 9.44 16.34
CA TRP A 157 1.63 9.02 16.00
C TRP A 157 2.31 10.11 15.14
N ILE A 158 3.43 10.65 15.62
CA ILE A 158 4.16 11.73 14.98
C ILE A 158 5.61 11.29 14.75
N PRO A 159 6.21 11.48 13.55
CA PRO A 159 7.60 11.15 13.31
C PRO A 159 8.54 11.91 14.25
N LEU A 160 9.53 11.22 14.83
CA LEU A 160 10.47 11.85 15.78
C LEU A 160 11.35 12.94 15.17
N THR A 161 11.52 12.97 13.85
CA THR A 161 12.21 14.09 13.16
C THR A 161 11.49 15.43 13.30
N HIS A 162 10.21 15.41 13.71
CA HIS A 162 9.39 16.59 13.96
C HIS A 162 9.16 16.85 15.46
N VAL A 163 9.69 16.00 16.34
CA VAL A 163 9.74 16.30 17.76
C VAL A 163 10.91 17.26 17.96
N PRO A 164 10.69 18.52 18.36
CA PRO A 164 11.78 19.42 18.64
C PRO A 164 12.68 18.74 19.68
N PRO A 165 14.01 18.79 19.53
CA PRO A 165 14.88 18.40 20.63
C PRO A 165 14.40 19.21 21.83
N SER A 166 14.02 18.54 22.91
CA SER A 166 13.79 19.18 24.19
C SER A 166 14.91 20.19 24.40
N ALA A 167 14.53 21.45 24.64
CA ALA A 167 15.44 22.55 24.90
C ALA A 167 16.44 22.13 25.99
N GLY A 168 17.61 21.67 25.56
CA GLY A 168 18.58 20.96 26.38
C GLY A 168 19.93 21.01 25.67
N SER A 169 20.32 22.23 25.29
CA SER A 169 21.69 22.55 24.90
C SER A 169 22.04 23.85 25.60
N SER A 170 22.49 23.74 26.85
CA SER A 170 23.35 24.70 27.54
C SER A 170 24.00 24.00 28.72
#